data_AF-A0A2N2AP55-F1
#
_entry.id   AF-A0A2N2AP55-F1
#
_cell.length_a   1.000
_cell.length_b   1.000
_cell.length_c   1.000
_cell.angle_alpha   90.00
_cell.angle_beta   90.00
_cell.angle_gamma   90.00
#
_symmetry.space_group_name_H-M   'P 1'
#
loop_
_entity.id
_entity.type
_entity.pdbx_description
1 polymer ?
#
loop_
_entity_poly.entity_id
_entity_poly.type
_entity_poly.pdbx_seq_one_letter_code
_entity_poly.pdbx_strand_id
1 'polypeptide(L)'
;MLRNPYVFAFLIILSLAGLVLGVVYYFYPAVIIKRRVKDHHWEAAQKDGEFKKWLEAEMQIQIKRVRHMGMVMIVMEAIWFVLIISLWQKSRGM
;
A
#
# COMPACT_ATOMS: atom_id res chain seq x y z
N MET A 1 -9.41 -21.13 -18.04
CA MET A 1 -8.16 -20.90 -17.28
C MET A 1 -8.35 -21.06 -15.78
N LEU A 2 -9.34 -20.41 -15.15
CA LEU A 2 -9.68 -20.58 -13.73
C LEU A 2 -10.28 -21.94 -13.34
N ARG A 3 -10.27 -22.98 -14.19
CA ARG A 3 -10.52 -24.36 -13.71
C ARG A 3 -9.25 -25.02 -13.20
N ASN A 4 -8.08 -24.49 -13.60
CA ASN A 4 -6.81 -24.98 -13.15
C ASN A 4 -6.54 -24.45 -11.73
N PRO A 5 -6.42 -25.33 -10.71
CA PRO A 5 -6.24 -24.91 -9.33
C PRO A 5 -4.95 -24.12 -9.10
N TYR A 6 -3.90 -24.35 -9.91
CA TYR A 6 -2.64 -23.62 -9.79
C TYR A 6 -2.79 -22.14 -10.20
N VAL A 7 -3.58 -21.86 -11.23
CA VAL A 7 -3.84 -20.49 -11.68
C VAL A 7 -4.65 -19.73 -10.63
N PHE A 8 -5.65 -20.37 -10.03
CA PHE A 8 -6.43 -19.77 -8.95
C PHE A 8 -5.60 -19.51 -7.69
N ALA A 9 -4.83 -20.51 -7.23
CA ALA A 9 -3.96 -20.36 -6.08
C ALA A 9 -2.94 -19.22 -6.29
N PHE A 10 -2.36 -19.11 -7.48
CA PHE A 10 -1.46 -18.02 -7.83
C PHE A 10 -2.13 -16.65 -7.75
N LEU A 11 -3.35 -16.49 -8.28
CA LEU A 11 -4.09 -15.24 -8.22
C LEU A 11 -4.45 -14.84 -6.77
N ILE A 12 -4.81 -15.81 -5.93
CA ILE A 12 -5.06 -15.58 -4.51
C ILE A 12 -3.79 -15.10 -3.80
N ILE A 13 -2.64 -15.74 -4.05
CA ILE A 13 -1.35 -15.34 -3.46
C ILE A 13 -0.99 -13.91 -3.88
N LEU A 14 -1.15 -13.57 -5.16
CA LEU A 14 -0.90 -12.21 -5.64
C LEU A 14 -1.80 -11.18 -4.97
N SER A 15 -3.09 -11.46 -4.83
CA SER A 15 -4.02 -10.53 -4.18
C SER A 15 -3.73 -10.39 -2.69
N LEU A 16 -3.38 -11.47 -2.00
CA LEU A 16 -2.94 -11.41 -0.60
C LEU A 16 -1.68 -10.57 -0.44
N ALA A 17 -0.71 -10.68 -1.35
CA ALA A 17 0.49 -9.85 -1.33
C ALA A 17 0.14 -8.35 -1.53
N GLY A 18 -0.77 -8.03 -2.43
CA GLY A 18 -1.29 -6.67 -2.63
C GLY A 18 -1.99 -6.12 -1.39
N LEU A 19 -2.79 -6.94 -0.72
CA LEU A 19 -3.50 -6.55 0.51
C LEU A 19 -2.52 -6.29 1.65
N VAL A 20 -1.51 -7.15 1.83
CA VAL A 20 -0.42 -6.94 2.79
C VAL A 20 0.33 -5.63 2.49
N LEU A 21 0.63 -5.34 1.22
CA LEU A 21 1.25 -4.07 0.82
C LEU A 21 0.36 -2.88 1.20
N GLY A 22 -0.94 -2.92 0.88
CA GLY A 22 -1.89 -1.88 1.26
C GLY A 22 -1.93 -1.63 2.77
N VAL A 23 -1.97 -2.70 3.57
CA VAL A 23 -1.91 -2.66 5.05
C VAL A 23 -0.60 -2.01 5.53
N VAL A 24 0.54 -2.38 4.97
CA VAL A 24 1.84 -1.77 5.34
C VAL A 24 1.85 -0.27 5.06
N TYR A 25 1.35 0.17 3.90
CA TYR A 25 1.27 1.59 3.55
C TYR A 25 0.29 2.36 4.43
N TYR A 26 -0.79 1.72 4.89
CA TYR A 26 -1.78 2.34 5.76
C TYR A 26 -1.28 2.51 7.21
N PHE A 27 -0.73 1.45 7.80
CA PHE A 27 -0.34 1.42 9.22
C PHE A 27 1.07 1.95 9.48
N TYR A 28 2.00 1.82 8.53
CA TYR A 28 3.40 2.24 8.69
C TYR A 28 3.85 3.36 7.72
N PRO A 29 3.03 4.38 7.39
CA PRO A 29 3.40 5.43 6.43
C PRO A 29 4.59 6.27 6.92
N ALA A 30 4.71 6.47 8.24
CA ALA A 30 5.81 7.23 8.83
C ALA A 30 7.18 6.56 8.60
N VAL A 31 7.25 5.23 8.60
CA VAL A 31 8.49 4.49 8.34
C VAL A 31 8.92 4.66 6.88
N ILE A 32 7.95 4.61 5.96
CA ILE A 32 8.17 4.77 4.52
C ILE A 32 8.66 6.19 4.21
N ILE A 33 7.98 7.21 4.73
CA ILE A 33 8.35 8.62 4.51
C ILE A 33 9.66 8.97 5.21
N LYS A 34 9.89 8.49 6.43
CA LYS A 34 11.13 8.78 7.17
C LYS A 34 12.37 8.24 6.44
N ARG A 35 12.28 7.06 5.81
CA ARG A 35 13.37 6.56 4.95
C ARG A 35 13.64 7.51 3.79
N ARG A 36 12.60 7.90 3.05
CA ARG A 36 12.71 8.84 1.93
C ARG A 36 13.32 10.20 2.31
N VAL A 37 12.90 10.77 3.45
CA VAL A 37 13.37 12.09 3.90
C VAL A 37 14.78 12.04 4.45
N LYS A 38 15.14 10.96 5.18
CA LYS A 38 16.50 10.76 5.71
C LYS A 38 17.54 10.81 4.60
N ASP A 39 17.22 10.27 3.44
CA ASP A 39 18.16 10.15 2.34
C ASP A 39 18.40 11.47 1.58
N HIS A 40 17.55 12.50 1.75
CA HIS A 40 17.61 13.70 0.88
C HIS A 40 17.72 15.04 1.61
N HIS A 41 17.24 15.17 2.85
CA HIS A 41 17.05 16.49 3.47
C HIS A 41 17.51 16.62 4.94
N TRP A 42 18.06 15.56 5.52
CA TRP A 42 18.42 15.52 6.94
C TRP A 42 19.50 16.55 7.34
N GLU A 43 20.52 16.74 6.51
CA GLU A 43 21.61 17.69 6.79
C GLU A 43 21.16 19.16 6.63
N ALA A 44 20.26 19.45 5.69
CA ALA A 44 19.69 20.79 5.50
C ALA A 44 18.74 21.17 6.65
N ALA A 45 17.96 20.21 7.16
CA ALA A 45 17.04 20.39 8.28
C ALA A 45 17.72 20.69 9.62
N GLN A 46 19.02 20.42 9.76
CA GLN A 46 19.78 20.74 10.98
C GLN A 46 20.30 22.18 11.01
N LYS A 47 20.45 22.83 9.85
CA LYS A 47 21.06 24.16 9.73
C LYS A 47 20.06 25.31 9.81
N ASP A 48 18.80 25.05 9.46
CA ASP A 48 17.74 26.05 9.40
C ASP A 48 16.48 25.59 10.15
N GLY A 49 16.13 26.34 11.20
CA GLY A 49 14.97 26.06 12.06
C GLY A 49 13.63 26.32 11.38
N GLU A 50 13.54 27.24 10.41
CA GLU A 50 12.32 27.46 9.63
C GLU A 50 12.12 26.33 8.64
N PHE A 51 13.19 25.94 7.93
CA PHE A 51 13.16 24.79 7.03
C PHE A 51 12.77 23.50 7.76
N LYS A 52 13.25 23.29 9.00
CA LYS A 52 12.84 22.15 9.83
C LYS A 52 11.33 22.12 10.08
N LYS A 53 10.72 23.24 10.48
CA LYS A 53 9.27 23.32 10.73
C LYS A 53 8.47 23.05 9.46
N TRP A 54 8.90 23.60 8.34
CA TRP A 54 8.28 23.35 7.05
C TRP A 54 8.38 21.86 6.65
N LEU A 55 9.56 21.25 6.83
CA LEU A 55 9.78 19.84 6.51
C LEU A 55 8.92 18.92 7.38
N GLU A 56 8.75 19.22 8.66
CA GLU A 56 7.86 18.47 9.55
C GLU A 56 6.40 18.55 9.09
N ALA A 57 5.92 19.73 8.67
CA ALA A 57 4.57 19.89 8.13
C ALA A 57 4.38 19.12 6.81
N GLU A 58 5.33 19.21 5.89
CA GLU A 58 5.28 18.48 4.62
C GLU A 58 5.33 16.96 4.84
N MET A 59 6.13 16.49 5.81
CA MET A 59 6.15 15.08 6.21
C MET A 59 4.79 14.59 6.69
N GLN A 60 4.06 15.37 7.48
CA GLN A 60 2.70 15.00 7.92
C GLN A 60 1.73 14.90 6.74
N ILE A 61 1.82 15.81 5.78
CA ILE A 61 1.02 15.77 4.55
C ILE A 61 1.34 14.52 3.74
N GLN A 62 2.63 14.18 3.58
CA GLN A 62 3.05 12.97 2.87
C GLN A 62 2.61 11.69 3.59
N ILE A 63 2.70 11.65 4.93
CA ILE A 63 2.20 10.54 5.74
C ILE A 63 0.70 10.33 5.50
N LYS A 64 -0.09 11.41 5.50
CA LYS A 64 -1.53 11.35 5.21
C LYS A 64 -1.81 10.83 3.80
N ARG A 65 -1.04 11.28 2.81
CA ARG A 65 -1.14 10.80 1.41
C ARG A 65 -0.82 9.30 1.30
N VAL A 66 0.27 8.84 1.90
CA VAL A 66 0.67 7.42 1.89
C VAL A 66 -0.38 6.56 2.58
N ARG A 67 -0.93 7.02 3.71
CA ARG A 67 -2.04 6.32 4.38
C ARG A 67 -3.26 6.20 3.49
N HIS A 68 -3.65 7.30 2.83
CA HIS A 68 -4.78 7.28 1.90
C HIS A 68 -4.54 6.31 0.73
N MET A 69 -3.33 6.30 0.16
CA MET A 69 -2.93 5.36 -0.89
C MET A 69 -3.02 3.90 -0.41
N GLY A 70 -2.54 3.61 0.80
CA GLY A 70 -2.69 2.28 1.42
C GLY A 70 -4.15 1.85 1.56
N MET A 71 -5.04 2.75 1.98
CA MET A 71 -6.48 2.48 2.06
C MET A 71 -7.07 2.15 0.68
N VAL A 72 -6.72 2.93 -0.35
CA VAL A 72 -7.18 2.71 -1.73
C VAL A 72 -6.72 1.34 -2.24
N MET A 73 -5.45 0.97 -1.99
CA MET A 73 -4.93 -0.36 -2.35
C MET A 73 -5.70 -1.48 -1.66
N ILE A 74 -6.00 -1.36 -0.35
CA ILE A 74 -6.78 -2.35 0.39
C ILE A 74 -8.17 -2.52 -0.23
N VAL A 75 -8.86 -1.42 -0.57
CA VAL A 75 -10.20 -1.46 -1.16
C VAL A 75 -10.16 -2.13 -2.54
N MET A 76 -9.21 -1.74 -3.40
CA MET A 76 -9.06 -2.35 -4.73
C MET A 76 -8.76 -3.85 -4.64
N GLU A 77 -7.86 -4.25 -3.75
CA GLU A 77 -7.52 -5.67 -3.54
C GLU A 77 -8.69 -6.46 -2.97
N ALA A 78 -9.48 -5.89 -2.07
CA ALA A 78 -10.69 -6.55 -1.57
C ALA A 78 -11.71 -6.81 -2.69
N ILE A 79 -11.91 -5.83 -3.59
CA ILE A 79 -12.76 -6.01 -4.77
C ILE A 79 -12.19 -7.09 -5.69
N TRP A 80 -10.89 -7.05 -5.94
CA TRP A 80 -10.20 -8.03 -6.79
C TRP A 80 -10.31 -9.46 -6.23
N PHE A 81 -10.14 -9.61 -4.92
CA PHE A 81 -10.28 -10.88 -4.22
C PHE A 81 -11.69 -11.47 -4.37
N VAL A 82 -12.73 -10.65 -4.21
CA VAL A 82 -14.13 -11.06 -4.43
C VAL A 82 -14.35 -11.48 -5.88
N LEU A 83 -13.76 -10.79 -6.86
CA LEU A 83 -13.85 -11.17 -8.27
C LEU A 83 -13.18 -12.51 -8.56
N ILE A 84 -11.98 -12.76 -8.00
CA ILE A 84 -11.29 -14.06 -8.16
C ILE A 84 -12.17 -15.21 -7.63
N ILE A 85 -12.77 -15.03 -6.45
CA ILE A 85 -13.66 -16.03 -5.85
C ILE A 85 -14.92 -16.24 -6.70
N SER A 86 -15.58 -15.14 -7.11
CA SER A 86 -16.80 -15.18 -7.91
C SER A 86 -16.58 -15.90 -9.24
N LEU A 87 -15.47 -15.60 -9.91
CA LEU A 87 -15.11 -16.24 -11.18
C LEU A 87 -14.79 -17.73 -11.00
N TRP A 88 -14.17 -18.10 -9.87
CA TRP A 88 -13.91 -19.50 -9.54
C TRP A 88 -15.19 -20.30 -9.30
N GLN A 89 -16.13 -19.77 -8.51
CA GLN A 89 -17.44 -20.39 -8.29
C GLN A 89 -18.18 -20.60 -9.60
N LYS A 90 -18.28 -19.56 -10.43
CA LYS A 90 -18.89 -19.63 -11.76
C LYS A 90 -18.22 -20.68 -12.66
N SER A 91 -16.90 -20.84 -12.59
CA SER A 91 -16.16 -21.84 -13.39
C SER A 91 -16.43 -23.30 -12.97
N ARG A 92 -16.89 -23.51 -11.73
CA ARG A 92 -17.27 -24.80 -11.16
C ARG A 92 -18.75 -25.14 -11.37
N GLY A 93 -19.53 -24.26 -11.98
CA GLY A 93 -20.97 -24.47 -12.20
C GLY A 93 -21.80 -24.36 -10.92
N MET A 94 -21.26 -23.70 -9.90
CA MET A 94 -21.94 -23.29 -8.68
C MET A 94 -22.47 -21.86 -8.81
#